data_AF-A0A956IZY2-F1
#
_entry.id   AF-A0A956IZY2-F1
#
_cell.length_a   1.000
_cell.length_b   1.000
_cell.length_c   1.000
_cell.angle_alpha   90.00
_cell.angle_beta   90.00
_cell.angle_gamma   90.00
#
_symmetry.space_group_name_H-M   'P 1'
#
loop_
_entity.id
_entity.type
_entity.pdbx_description
1 polymer ?
#
loop_
_entity_poly.entity_id
_entity_poly.type
_entity_poly.pdbx_seq_one_letter_code
_entity_poly.pdbx_strand_id
1 'polypeptide(L)'
;MNKKTLTTRRNFLRGLGGVALGIPLLGSLAGRALAAPGDPIKRLIILFTPNGVNMDRFFPNVDSGAITAASLQGRALEPMSSFADRLLVPRGIHMVPRGFGWDQIPGDDHMKGMACKLTAQPTTDPDIFAAGESVDFAAARSLNVGGKAPLVIQVGRNGNNVLNYCSYAGPGTPYAGENNPYNVYRAFTGLISGSEGDDRVMKRGQSMVDLVREDLNELKRTPMSGEDTKLLDDWLALVRDVETGMSSACSPDTVAALDLNGVDRYDM
;
A
#
# COMPACT_ATOMS: atom_id res chain seq x y z
N MET A 1 26.11 -23.33 29.89
CA MET A 1 25.76 -21.90 29.74
C MET A 1 25.49 -21.60 28.27
N ASN A 2 24.22 -21.40 27.90
CA ASN A 2 23.83 -20.66 26.69
C ASN A 2 22.30 -20.40 26.73
N LYS A 3 21.89 -19.28 27.32
CA LYS A 3 20.55 -18.69 27.16
C LYS A 3 20.75 -17.37 26.42
N LYS A 4 20.84 -17.40 25.10
CA LYS A 4 20.76 -16.20 24.28
C LYS A 4 19.72 -16.44 23.17
N THR A 5 19.04 -15.35 22.79
CA THR A 5 18.24 -15.16 21.56
C THR A 5 16.75 -15.57 21.46
N LEU A 6 16.07 -16.09 22.50
CA LEU A 6 14.60 -16.31 22.44
C LEU A 6 13.77 -15.19 23.09
N THR A 7 14.35 -14.43 24.03
CA THR A 7 13.61 -13.44 24.83
C THR A 7 13.42 -12.10 24.09
N THR A 8 14.29 -11.77 23.13
CA THR A 8 14.24 -10.48 22.39
C THR A 8 13.17 -10.44 21.30
N ARG A 9 12.93 -11.55 20.58
CA ARG A 9 11.83 -11.64 19.59
C ARG A 9 10.45 -11.52 20.24
N ARG A 10 10.27 -12.15 21.40
CA ARG A 10 9.01 -12.12 22.14
C ARG A 10 8.72 -10.73 22.72
N ASN A 11 9.74 -9.97 23.10
CA ASN A 11 9.57 -8.58 23.54
C ASN A 11 9.42 -7.58 22.40
N PHE A 12 9.96 -7.87 21.21
CA PHE A 12 9.70 -7.07 20.01
C PHE A 12 8.24 -7.21 19.54
N LEU A 13 7.67 -8.41 19.64
CA LEU A 13 6.26 -8.68 19.39
C LEU A 13 5.32 -8.17 20.50
N ARG A 14 5.77 -8.17 21.78
CA ARG A 14 5.04 -7.59 22.93
C ARG A 14 5.19 -6.08 23.07
N GLY A 15 6.06 -5.47 22.29
CA GLY A 15 6.17 -4.02 22.20
C GLY A 15 5.12 -3.47 21.25
N LEU A 16 4.85 -2.17 21.35
CA LEU A 16 4.03 -1.37 20.43
C LEU A 16 4.22 -1.72 18.93
N GLY A 17 5.35 -2.32 18.51
CA GLY A 17 5.60 -2.76 17.13
C GLY A 17 4.73 -3.91 16.59
N GLY A 18 4.25 -4.83 17.42
CA GLY A 18 3.38 -5.93 16.97
C GLY A 18 1.91 -5.50 16.79
N VAL A 19 1.48 -4.56 17.62
CA VAL A 19 0.09 -4.07 17.71
C VAL A 19 -0.12 -2.79 16.87
N ALA A 20 0.90 -1.96 16.66
CA ALA A 20 0.75 -0.66 15.98
C ALA A 20 0.67 -0.72 14.44
N LEU A 21 0.85 -1.88 13.80
CA LEU A 21 0.82 -1.99 12.33
C LEU A 21 -0.53 -2.44 11.77
N GLY A 22 -1.50 -2.74 12.64
CA GLY A 22 -2.88 -3.04 12.25
C GLY A 22 -3.90 -2.05 12.81
N ILE A 23 -3.69 -1.53 14.01
CA ILE A 23 -4.69 -0.72 14.71
C ILE A 23 -4.82 0.67 14.05
N PRO A 24 -6.04 1.23 13.89
CA PRO A 24 -6.23 2.60 13.44
C PRO A 24 -5.39 3.54 14.30
N LEU A 25 -4.92 4.65 13.74
CA LEU A 25 -4.21 5.66 14.53
C LEU A 25 -5.14 6.21 15.63
N LEU A 26 -5.15 5.56 16.81
CA LEU A 26 -5.95 5.96 17.95
C LEU A 26 -5.34 7.24 18.50
N GLY A 27 -6.08 8.34 18.41
CA GLY A 27 -5.58 9.68 18.74
C GLY A 27 -5.09 9.77 20.19
N SER A 28 -5.74 9.06 21.12
CA SER A 28 -5.31 8.98 22.52
C SER A 28 -4.02 8.19 22.76
N LEU A 29 -3.62 7.32 21.82
CA LEU A 29 -2.40 6.52 21.90
C LEU A 29 -1.25 7.09 21.08
N ALA A 30 -1.54 7.95 20.10
CA ALA A 30 -0.53 8.63 19.29
C ALA A 30 0.49 9.37 20.17
N GLY A 31 0.04 10.02 21.25
CA GLY A 31 0.92 10.68 22.23
C GLY A 31 1.84 9.72 23.01
N ARG A 32 1.49 8.44 23.14
CA ARG A 32 2.29 7.42 23.85
C ARG A 32 3.23 6.65 22.92
N ALA A 33 2.83 6.41 21.68
CA ALA A 33 3.68 5.80 20.65
C ALA A 33 4.85 6.72 20.23
N LEU A 34 4.64 8.04 20.28
CA LEU A 34 5.68 9.05 20.08
C LEU A 34 6.74 9.11 21.21
N ALA A 35 6.53 8.40 22.33
CA ALA A 35 7.45 8.38 23.47
C ALA A 35 8.50 7.25 23.40
N ALA A 36 8.47 6.39 22.38
CA ALA A 36 9.52 5.40 22.17
C ALA A 36 10.80 6.09 21.65
N PRO A 37 11.99 5.85 22.23
CA PRO A 37 13.23 6.47 21.76
C PRO A 37 13.58 5.99 20.35
N GLY A 38 13.57 6.94 19.40
CA GLY A 38 13.93 6.74 18.00
C GLY A 38 13.34 7.84 17.12
N ASP A 39 13.94 8.10 15.96
CA ASP A 39 13.36 9.02 14.99
C ASP A 39 12.02 8.47 14.47
N PRO A 40 10.98 9.31 14.32
CA PRO A 40 9.71 8.86 13.74
C PRO A 40 9.92 8.30 12.33
N ILE A 41 9.35 7.12 12.07
CA ILE A 41 9.45 6.47 10.75
C ILE A 41 8.78 7.35 9.70
N LYS A 42 9.57 7.90 8.78
CA LYS A 42 9.08 8.61 7.59
C LYS A 42 8.65 7.59 6.55
N ARG A 43 7.45 7.77 5.99
CA ARG A 43 6.89 6.91 4.94
C ARG A 43 6.58 7.77 3.71
N LEU A 44 7.00 7.30 2.54
CA LEU A 44 6.52 7.83 1.27
C LEU A 44 5.34 6.97 0.82
N ILE A 45 4.21 7.62 0.53
CA ILE A 45 3.03 6.97 -0.04
C ILE A 45 2.77 7.66 -1.38
N ILE A 46 2.69 6.86 -2.44
CA ILE A 46 2.34 7.31 -3.77
C ILE A 46 0.99 6.69 -4.11
N LEU A 47 0.01 7.53 -4.43
CA LEU A 47 -1.32 7.11 -4.85
C LEU A 47 -1.49 7.44 -6.32
N PHE A 48 -1.96 6.45 -7.09
CA PHE A 48 -2.27 6.61 -8.49
C PHE A 48 -3.70 6.18 -8.76
N THR A 49 -4.43 7.03 -9.48
CA THR A 49 -5.77 6.74 -9.99
C THR A 49 -5.76 6.97 -11.50
N PRO A 50 -6.14 5.98 -12.32
CA PRO A 50 -6.15 6.12 -13.77
C PRO A 50 -7.29 7.05 -14.23
N ASN A 51 -7.27 7.42 -15.52
CA ASN A 51 -8.28 8.23 -16.22
C ASN A 51 -8.37 9.72 -15.83
N GLY A 52 -7.48 10.19 -14.97
CA GLY A 52 -7.37 11.62 -14.65
C GLY A 52 -8.48 12.11 -13.73
N VAL A 53 -8.70 13.43 -13.77
CA VAL A 53 -9.61 14.15 -12.86
C VAL A 53 -10.43 15.15 -13.63
N ASN A 54 -11.57 15.57 -13.07
CA ASN A 54 -12.31 16.70 -13.61
C ASN A 54 -11.51 17.99 -13.38
N MET A 55 -10.88 18.51 -14.43
CA MET A 55 -9.93 19.63 -14.36
C MET A 55 -10.58 20.93 -13.85
N ASP A 56 -11.86 21.16 -14.15
CA ASP A 56 -12.59 22.35 -13.71
C ASP A 56 -12.81 22.38 -12.20
N ARG A 57 -12.83 21.20 -11.56
CA ARG A 57 -13.07 21.04 -10.12
C ARG A 57 -11.83 20.65 -9.33
N PHE A 58 -10.81 20.06 -9.96
CA PHE A 58 -9.68 19.48 -9.25
C PHE A 58 -8.78 20.53 -8.62
N PHE A 59 -8.35 21.51 -9.40
CA PHE A 59 -7.35 22.47 -8.92
C PHE A 59 -7.95 23.49 -7.93
N PRO A 60 -7.11 24.02 -7.02
CA PRO A 60 -7.48 25.15 -6.17
C PRO A 60 -7.97 26.37 -6.97
N ASN A 61 -8.83 27.20 -6.37
CA ASN A 61 -9.24 28.54 -6.85
C ASN A 61 -8.10 29.57 -6.77
N VAL A 62 -6.87 29.15 -7.05
CA VAL A 62 -5.68 29.99 -7.13
C VAL A 62 -4.78 29.41 -8.21
N ASP A 63 -4.29 30.27 -9.10
CA ASP A 63 -3.45 29.82 -10.22
C ASP A 63 -1.98 29.66 -9.84
N SER A 64 -1.51 30.43 -8.85
CA SER A 64 -0.15 30.33 -8.32
C SER A 64 -0.05 30.89 -6.90
N GLY A 65 0.95 30.43 -6.13
CA GLY A 65 1.19 30.87 -4.76
C GLY A 65 0.71 29.88 -3.71
N ALA A 66 0.55 30.37 -2.47
CA ALA A 66 0.20 29.52 -1.34
C ALA A 66 -1.22 28.96 -1.47
N ILE A 67 -1.35 27.66 -1.20
CA ILE A 67 -2.65 27.00 -1.09
C ILE A 67 -3.21 27.32 0.30
N THR A 68 -4.46 27.76 0.34
CA THR A 68 -5.19 28.06 1.58
C THR A 68 -6.48 27.24 1.62
N ALA A 69 -7.05 27.04 2.82
CA ALA A 69 -8.35 26.41 2.96
C ALA A 69 -9.43 27.09 2.09
N ALA A 70 -9.42 28.43 2.03
CA ALA A 70 -10.32 29.20 1.18
C ALA A 70 -10.13 28.89 -0.32
N SER A 71 -8.89 28.71 -0.77
CA SER A 71 -8.62 28.34 -2.17
C SER A 71 -9.14 26.94 -2.54
N LEU A 72 -9.36 26.06 -1.56
CA LEU A 72 -9.84 24.70 -1.79
C LEU A 72 -11.37 24.57 -1.71
N GLN A 73 -12.07 25.60 -1.24
CA GLN A 73 -13.52 25.57 -1.08
C GLN A 73 -14.25 25.29 -2.41
N GLY A 74 -15.14 24.28 -2.41
CA GLY A 74 -15.87 23.85 -3.60
C GLY A 74 -15.03 23.12 -4.65
N ARG A 75 -13.79 22.73 -4.31
CA ARG A 75 -12.87 21.97 -5.19
C ARG A 75 -12.78 20.52 -4.75
N ALA A 76 -12.29 19.64 -5.63
CA ALA A 76 -12.12 18.22 -5.31
C ALA A 76 -11.14 17.98 -4.14
N LEU A 77 -10.23 18.92 -3.92
CA LEU A 77 -9.23 18.89 -2.85
C LEU A 77 -9.73 19.55 -1.54
N GLU A 78 -10.98 20.00 -1.45
CA GLU A 78 -11.58 20.58 -0.23
C GLU A 78 -11.40 19.71 1.03
N PRO A 79 -11.50 18.37 0.98
CA PRO A 79 -11.25 17.52 2.15
C PRO A 79 -9.84 17.65 2.75
N MET A 80 -8.88 18.22 2.00
CA MET A 80 -7.51 18.45 2.44
C MET A 80 -7.29 19.86 3.01
N SER A 81 -8.35 20.63 3.27
CA SER A 81 -8.27 22.03 3.73
C SER A 81 -7.47 22.21 5.01
N SER A 82 -7.51 21.26 5.95
CA SER A 82 -6.71 21.28 7.18
C SER A 82 -5.21 21.10 6.96
N PHE A 83 -4.80 20.70 5.75
CA PHE A 83 -3.42 20.48 5.36
C PHE A 83 -2.96 21.45 4.28
N ALA A 84 -3.71 22.52 4.00
CA ALA A 84 -3.45 23.43 2.88
C ALA A 84 -2.01 23.98 2.85
N ASP A 85 -1.43 24.27 4.02
CA ASP A 85 -0.04 24.74 4.20
C ASP A 85 1.02 23.66 3.88
N ARG A 86 0.60 22.42 3.68
CA ARG A 86 1.43 21.24 3.35
C ARG A 86 1.16 20.70 1.95
N LEU A 87 0.29 21.33 1.18
CA LEU A 87 -0.02 20.90 -0.19
C LEU A 87 0.87 21.61 -1.20
N LEU A 88 1.36 20.84 -2.17
CA LEU A 88 1.94 21.34 -3.41
C LEU A 88 1.15 20.71 -4.55
N VAL A 89 0.55 21.56 -5.41
CA VAL A 89 -0.24 21.12 -6.56
C VAL A 89 0.36 21.72 -7.83
N PRO A 90 1.34 21.05 -8.46
CA PRO A 90 1.93 21.53 -9.71
C PRO A 90 0.88 21.59 -10.83
N ARG A 91 0.92 22.66 -11.63
CA ARG A 91 0.07 22.86 -12.81
C ARG A 91 0.95 23.24 -14.01
N GLY A 92 0.49 22.90 -15.21
CA GLY A 92 1.20 23.25 -16.45
C GLY A 92 2.33 22.28 -16.82
N ILE A 93 2.38 21.10 -16.20
CA ILE A 93 3.32 20.03 -16.54
C ILE A 93 2.57 19.05 -17.44
N HIS A 94 3.20 18.65 -18.54
CA HIS A 94 2.71 17.56 -19.39
C HIS A 94 3.54 16.29 -19.14
N MET A 95 2.93 15.14 -19.39
CA MET A 95 3.65 13.87 -19.42
C MET A 95 4.54 13.77 -20.67
N VAL A 96 5.60 12.97 -20.59
CA VAL A 96 6.42 12.55 -21.73
C VAL A 96 6.32 11.04 -21.85
N PRO A 97 5.82 10.48 -22.97
CA PRO A 97 5.27 11.19 -24.14
C PRO A 97 3.92 11.87 -23.86
N ARG A 98 3.56 12.87 -24.66
CA ARG A 98 2.30 13.64 -24.62
C ARG A 98 1.10 12.87 -25.16
N GLY A 99 1.34 11.82 -25.95
CA GLY A 99 0.31 11.02 -26.60
C GLY A 99 -0.25 11.66 -27.89
N PHE A 100 -1.32 11.10 -28.44
CA PHE A 100 -2.05 11.52 -29.63
C PHE A 100 -1.17 11.71 -30.88
N GLY A 101 -0.11 10.90 -31.00
CA GLY A 101 0.84 10.97 -32.12
C GLY A 101 1.82 12.14 -32.07
N TRP A 102 1.81 12.95 -30.99
CA TRP A 102 2.72 14.08 -30.84
C TRP A 102 4.16 13.64 -30.54
N ASP A 103 4.32 12.44 -30.00
CA ASP A 103 5.61 11.80 -29.77
C ASP A 103 5.61 10.43 -30.45
N GLN A 104 6.57 10.24 -31.36
CA GLN A 104 6.75 9.04 -32.18
C GLN A 104 7.44 7.93 -31.38
N ILE A 105 6.74 7.45 -30.35
CA ILE A 105 7.20 6.42 -29.42
C ILE A 105 6.34 5.16 -29.62
N PRO A 106 6.85 3.95 -29.43
CA PRO A 106 6.08 2.72 -29.54
C PRO A 106 4.87 2.60 -28.61
N GLY A 107 3.87 1.83 -29.04
CA GLY A 107 2.63 1.57 -28.29
C GLY A 107 1.52 2.61 -28.50
N ASP A 108 0.32 2.26 -28.06
CA ASP A 108 -0.80 3.21 -28.03
C ASP A 108 -0.66 4.20 -26.86
N ASP A 109 -1.48 5.26 -26.87
CA ASP A 109 -1.41 6.33 -25.87
C ASP A 109 -1.75 5.87 -24.45
N HIS A 110 -2.53 4.80 -24.31
CA HIS A 110 -2.86 4.24 -23.01
C HIS A 110 -1.65 3.48 -22.44
N MET A 111 -0.98 2.69 -23.27
CA MET A 111 0.25 1.98 -22.90
C MET A 111 1.38 2.94 -22.51
N LYS A 112 1.61 3.96 -23.35
CA LYS A 112 2.53 5.07 -23.07
C LYS A 112 2.17 5.78 -21.77
N GLY A 113 0.86 6.05 -21.62
CA GLY A 113 0.19 6.51 -20.42
C GLY A 113 0.69 5.84 -19.15
N MET A 114 0.59 4.51 -19.13
CA MET A 114 0.89 3.68 -17.97
C MET A 114 2.38 3.58 -17.68
N ALA A 115 3.20 3.38 -18.72
CA ALA A 115 4.65 3.29 -18.57
C ALA A 115 5.28 4.56 -17.97
N CYS A 116 4.82 5.75 -18.38
CA CYS A 116 5.47 7.00 -18.00
C CYS A 116 5.09 7.53 -16.60
N LYS A 117 4.09 6.96 -15.90
CA LYS A 117 3.46 7.59 -14.71
C LYS A 117 4.43 7.85 -13.57
N LEU A 118 5.15 6.82 -13.14
CA LEU A 118 6.12 6.94 -12.05
C LEU A 118 7.56 7.01 -12.56
N THR A 119 7.79 6.80 -13.86
CA THR A 119 9.13 6.76 -14.45
C THR A 119 9.51 8.08 -15.12
N ALA A 120 8.52 8.82 -15.65
CA ALA A 120 8.74 9.90 -16.62
C ALA A 120 9.61 9.46 -17.81
N GLN A 121 9.52 8.18 -18.20
CA GLN A 121 10.29 7.58 -19.30
C GLN A 121 9.39 7.16 -20.46
N PRO A 122 9.92 7.14 -21.69
CA PRO A 122 9.19 6.61 -22.84
C PRO A 122 9.07 5.09 -22.79
N THR A 123 8.18 4.55 -23.60
CA THR A 123 8.08 3.10 -23.86
C THR A 123 9.13 2.64 -24.86
N THR A 124 9.57 1.39 -24.75
CA THR A 124 10.55 0.78 -25.67
C THR A 124 9.93 -0.36 -26.48
N ASP A 125 10.41 -0.58 -27.70
CA ASP A 125 10.07 -1.78 -28.48
C ASP A 125 10.84 -3.02 -27.98
N PRO A 126 10.29 -4.25 -28.13
CA PRO A 126 8.94 -4.56 -28.63
C PRO A 126 7.86 -4.62 -27.54
N ASP A 127 8.26 -4.62 -26.26
CA ASP A 127 7.37 -4.95 -25.14
C ASP A 127 6.57 -3.76 -24.60
N ILE A 128 6.89 -2.54 -25.06
CA ILE A 128 6.20 -1.29 -24.73
C ILE A 128 6.32 -0.98 -23.22
N PHE A 129 7.37 -1.47 -22.57
CA PHE A 129 7.68 -1.14 -21.17
C PHE A 129 8.45 0.16 -21.04
N ALA A 130 8.44 0.74 -19.84
CA ALA A 130 9.17 1.98 -19.56
C ALA A 130 10.68 1.80 -19.71
N ALA A 131 11.34 2.82 -20.28
CA ALA A 131 12.79 2.84 -20.50
C ALA A 131 13.63 3.12 -19.24
N GLY A 132 13.03 3.16 -18.04
CA GLY A 132 13.78 3.41 -16.81
C GLY A 132 13.02 3.13 -15.52
N GLU A 133 13.72 3.38 -14.43
CA GLU A 133 13.25 3.16 -13.07
C GLU A 133 12.12 4.14 -12.69
N SER A 134 11.21 3.67 -11.83
CA SER A 134 10.15 4.49 -11.25
C SER A 134 10.56 5.16 -9.93
N VAL A 135 9.93 6.30 -9.62
CA VAL A 135 10.24 7.12 -8.44
C VAL A 135 10.05 6.38 -7.11
N ASP A 136 9.11 5.44 -7.03
CA ASP A 136 8.91 4.59 -5.86
C ASP A 136 10.08 3.63 -5.64
N PHE A 137 10.69 3.10 -6.71
CA PHE A 137 11.91 2.29 -6.64
C PHE A 137 13.15 3.13 -6.29
N ALA A 138 13.30 4.30 -6.90
CA ALA A 138 14.37 5.23 -6.57
C ALA A 138 14.31 5.67 -5.09
N ALA A 139 13.10 5.95 -4.59
CA ALA A 139 12.85 6.27 -3.20
C ALA A 139 13.11 5.07 -2.27
N ALA A 140 12.60 3.88 -2.62
CA ALA A 140 12.78 2.67 -1.83
C ALA A 140 14.27 2.32 -1.65
N ARG A 141 15.09 2.47 -2.70
CA ARG A 141 16.54 2.27 -2.64
C ARG A 141 17.23 3.15 -1.59
N SER A 142 16.71 4.36 -1.41
CA SER A 142 17.28 5.36 -0.50
C SER A 142 16.70 5.28 0.93
N LEU A 143 15.44 4.86 1.05
CA LEU A 143 14.68 4.93 2.30
C LEU A 143 14.51 3.58 3.00
N ASN A 144 14.41 2.48 2.23
CA ASN A 144 14.15 1.17 2.80
C ASN A 144 15.43 0.52 3.30
N VAL A 145 15.40 0.02 4.53
CA VAL A 145 16.51 -0.72 5.14
C VAL A 145 16.90 -1.90 4.27
N GLY A 146 18.19 -1.96 3.89
CA GLY A 146 18.73 -3.01 3.03
C GLY A 146 18.30 -2.92 1.57
N GLY A 147 17.78 -1.77 1.11
CA GLY A 147 17.37 -1.57 -0.28
C GLY A 147 16.18 -2.41 -0.70
N LYS A 148 15.29 -2.76 0.25
CA LYS A 148 14.07 -3.52 -0.05
C LYS A 148 13.23 -2.78 -1.09
N ALA A 149 12.65 -3.52 -2.02
CA ALA A 149 11.70 -3.00 -3.02
C ALA A 149 10.49 -2.30 -2.35
N PRO A 150 9.83 -1.36 -3.05
CA PRO A 150 8.60 -0.75 -2.57
C PRO A 150 7.47 -1.80 -2.46
N LEU A 151 6.55 -1.57 -1.52
CA LEU A 151 5.28 -2.30 -1.48
C LEU A 151 4.33 -1.67 -2.50
N VAL A 152 4.16 -2.33 -3.64
CA VAL A 152 3.23 -1.90 -4.69
C VAL A 152 1.91 -2.64 -4.50
N ILE A 153 0.82 -1.91 -4.29
CA ILE A 153 -0.51 -2.46 -4.08
C ILE A 153 -1.36 -2.16 -5.31
N GLN A 154 -2.07 -3.16 -5.81
CA GLN A 154 -2.97 -3.01 -6.95
C GLN A 154 -4.36 -3.52 -6.59
N VAL A 155 -5.39 -2.82 -7.08
CA VAL A 155 -6.78 -3.28 -7.01
C VAL A 155 -7.20 -3.79 -8.38
N GLY A 156 -7.88 -4.93 -8.41
CA GLY A 156 -8.39 -5.54 -9.63
C GLY A 156 -7.50 -6.64 -10.21
N ARG A 157 -7.78 -7.04 -11.45
CA ARG A 157 -7.11 -8.14 -12.13
C ARG A 157 -5.65 -7.78 -12.40
N ASN A 158 -4.74 -8.68 -12.07
CA ASN A 158 -3.34 -8.60 -12.47
C ASN A 158 -3.19 -9.19 -13.87
N GLY A 159 -2.27 -8.65 -14.66
CA GLY A 159 -2.04 -9.06 -16.04
C GLY A 159 -0.61 -8.81 -16.45
N ASN A 160 -0.10 -9.63 -17.36
CA ASN A 160 1.27 -9.50 -17.85
C ASN A 160 1.33 -8.59 -19.09
N ASN A 161 0.95 -7.33 -18.91
CA ASN A 161 1.09 -6.30 -19.93
C ASN A 161 1.28 -4.92 -19.29
N VAL A 162 1.82 -3.97 -20.07
CA VAL A 162 2.12 -2.59 -19.62
C VAL A 162 0.95 -1.87 -18.94
N LEU A 163 -0.30 -2.20 -19.28
CA LEU A 163 -1.48 -1.59 -18.68
C LEU A 163 -1.67 -1.95 -17.19
N ASN A 164 -0.93 -2.95 -16.69
CA ASN A 164 -0.99 -3.39 -15.30
C ASN A 164 0.18 -2.86 -14.45
N TYR A 165 1.10 -2.08 -15.03
CA TYR A 165 2.32 -1.67 -14.35
C TYR A 165 2.44 -0.15 -14.26
N CYS A 166 2.59 0.34 -13.04
CA CYS A 166 3.00 1.73 -12.76
C CYS A 166 4.44 1.80 -12.21
N SER A 167 4.97 0.69 -11.68
CA SER A 167 6.27 0.62 -11.02
C SER A 167 7.26 -0.20 -11.84
N TYR A 168 8.52 0.24 -11.86
CA TYR A 168 9.61 -0.32 -12.64
C TYR A 168 10.89 -0.31 -11.81
N ALA A 169 11.52 -1.48 -11.65
CA ALA A 169 12.81 -1.59 -10.98
C ALA A 169 13.98 -1.06 -11.82
N GLY A 170 13.73 -0.88 -13.12
CA GLY A 170 14.69 -0.42 -14.13
C GLY A 170 14.07 -0.50 -15.53
N PRO A 171 14.85 -0.16 -16.57
CA PRO A 171 14.41 -0.24 -17.97
C PRO A 171 13.87 -1.63 -18.31
N GLY A 172 12.67 -1.69 -18.91
CA GLY A 172 12.05 -2.96 -19.33
C GLY A 172 11.75 -3.93 -18.19
N THR A 173 11.82 -3.48 -16.93
CA THR A 173 11.70 -4.34 -15.74
C THR A 173 10.45 -3.94 -14.94
N PRO A 174 9.23 -4.28 -15.42
CA PRO A 174 8.00 -3.95 -14.72
C PRO A 174 7.93 -4.66 -13.37
N TYR A 175 7.28 -4.02 -12.40
CA TYR A 175 7.06 -4.58 -11.09
C TYR A 175 5.56 -4.70 -10.82
N ALA A 176 5.09 -5.94 -10.67
CA ALA A 176 3.69 -6.25 -10.47
C ALA A 176 3.21 -5.75 -9.09
N GLY A 177 2.01 -5.19 -9.06
CA GLY A 177 1.34 -4.89 -7.80
C GLY A 177 0.83 -6.17 -7.14
N GLU A 178 0.88 -6.19 -5.81
CA GLU A 178 0.20 -7.20 -5.01
C GLU A 178 -1.28 -6.84 -4.90
N ASN A 179 -2.14 -7.75 -5.35
CA ASN A 179 -3.59 -7.58 -5.33
C ASN A 179 -4.29 -8.57 -4.38
N ASN A 180 -3.54 -9.47 -3.75
CA ASN A 180 -4.04 -10.31 -2.67
C ASN A 180 -3.89 -9.58 -1.33
N PRO A 181 -5.00 -9.21 -0.66
CA PRO A 181 -4.97 -8.47 0.60
C PRO A 181 -4.20 -9.21 1.70
N TYR A 182 -4.17 -10.55 1.68
CA TYR A 182 -3.38 -11.35 2.62
C TYR A 182 -1.88 -11.08 2.48
N ASN A 183 -1.39 -11.07 1.25
CA ASN A 183 0.02 -10.84 0.97
C ASN A 183 0.42 -9.40 1.27
N VAL A 184 -0.45 -8.42 0.98
CA VAL A 184 -0.26 -7.02 1.36
C VAL A 184 -0.14 -6.90 2.89
N TYR A 185 -1.08 -7.50 3.63
CA TYR A 185 -1.07 -7.46 5.09
C TYR A 185 0.18 -8.12 5.67
N ARG A 186 0.58 -9.28 5.14
CA ARG A 186 1.85 -9.95 5.49
C ARG A 186 3.05 -9.03 5.27
N ALA A 187 3.14 -8.40 4.10
CA ALA A 187 4.25 -7.52 3.75
C ALA A 187 4.30 -6.26 4.62
N PHE A 188 3.13 -5.71 4.97
CA PHE A 188 3.01 -4.50 5.77
C PHE A 188 3.36 -4.74 7.24
N THR A 189 2.90 -5.86 7.81
CA THR A 189 3.09 -6.16 9.23
C THR A 189 4.43 -6.80 9.55
N GLY A 190 5.02 -7.55 8.60
CA GLY A 190 6.21 -8.35 8.86
C GLY A 190 6.04 -9.42 9.95
N LEU A 191 4.81 -9.62 10.44
CA LEU A 191 4.44 -10.55 11.51
C LEU A 191 4.52 -12.01 11.03
N ILE A 192 4.22 -12.24 9.75
CA ILE A 192 4.32 -13.55 9.11
C ILE A 192 5.71 -13.65 8.48
N SER A 193 6.73 -13.82 9.32
CA SER A 193 8.06 -14.21 8.86
C SER A 193 8.03 -15.72 8.68
N GLY A 194 8.23 -16.22 7.46
CA GLY A 194 8.07 -17.62 7.05
C GLY A 194 8.94 -18.65 7.78
N SER A 195 8.82 -18.75 9.09
CA SER A 195 9.14 -19.95 9.84
C SER A 195 7.97 -20.92 9.63
N GLU A 196 8.27 -22.20 9.40
CA GLU A 196 7.29 -23.26 9.16
C GLU A 196 6.19 -23.38 10.25
N GLY A 197 6.34 -22.68 11.37
CA GLY A 197 5.34 -22.56 12.43
C GLY A 197 4.18 -21.60 12.10
N ASP A 198 4.43 -20.48 11.42
CA ASP A 198 3.39 -19.47 11.12
C ASP A 198 2.46 -19.94 10.00
N ASP A 199 3.01 -20.64 9.01
CA ASP A 199 2.23 -21.32 7.97
C ASP A 199 1.32 -22.42 8.55
N ARG A 200 1.70 -23.06 9.67
CA ARG A 200 0.89 -24.08 10.34
C ARG A 200 -0.29 -23.49 11.10
N VAL A 201 -0.15 -22.29 11.65
CA VAL A 201 -1.24 -21.61 12.37
C VAL A 201 -2.29 -21.09 11.39
N MET A 202 -1.83 -20.55 10.25
CA MET A 202 -2.70 -20.08 9.17
C MET A 202 -3.38 -21.22 8.40
N LYS A 203 -2.66 -22.33 8.11
CA LYS A 203 -3.27 -23.56 7.54
C LYS A 203 -4.34 -24.18 8.44
N ARG A 204 -4.42 -23.77 9.71
CA ARG A 204 -5.44 -24.23 10.67
C ARG A 204 -6.64 -23.27 10.81
N GLY A 205 -6.71 -22.19 10.02
CA GLY A 205 -7.82 -21.24 10.05
C GLY A 205 -7.92 -20.44 11.35
N GLN A 206 -6.80 -20.27 12.08
CA GLN A 206 -6.79 -19.43 13.27
C GLN A 206 -6.62 -17.96 12.85
N SER A 207 -7.59 -17.12 13.26
CA SER A 207 -7.62 -15.68 13.00
C SER A 207 -6.35 -15.00 13.51
N MET A 208 -5.85 -13.99 12.78
CA MET A 208 -4.71 -13.19 13.24
C MET A 208 -5.05 -12.40 14.50
N VAL A 209 -6.31 -12.00 14.65
CA VAL A 209 -6.81 -11.38 15.89
C VAL A 209 -6.64 -12.33 17.08
N ASP A 210 -6.67 -13.64 16.86
CA ASP A 210 -6.44 -14.63 17.92
C ASP A 210 -4.97 -14.74 18.30
N LEU A 211 -4.06 -14.55 17.35
CA LEU A 211 -2.62 -14.52 17.59
C LEU A 211 -2.20 -13.33 18.49
N VAL A 212 -2.87 -12.19 18.35
CA VAL A 212 -2.59 -10.96 19.13
C VAL A 212 -3.65 -10.67 20.20
N ARG A 213 -4.49 -11.65 20.53
CA ARG A 213 -5.65 -11.47 21.43
C ARG A 213 -5.24 -11.00 22.83
N GLU A 214 -4.14 -11.52 23.36
CA GLU A 214 -3.62 -11.13 24.67
C GLU A 214 -3.19 -9.65 24.68
N ASP A 215 -2.47 -9.22 23.65
CA ASP A 215 -2.01 -7.84 23.49
C ASP A 215 -3.18 -6.87 23.24
N LEU A 216 -4.19 -7.30 22.49
CA LEU A 216 -5.44 -6.57 22.30
C LEU A 216 -6.23 -6.37 23.59
N ASN A 217 -6.28 -7.40 24.43
CA ASN A 217 -6.93 -7.30 25.75
C ASN A 217 -6.16 -6.37 26.68
N GLU A 218 -4.83 -6.34 26.58
CA GLU A 218 -4.00 -5.38 27.31
C GLU A 218 -4.22 -3.95 26.81
N LEU A 219 -4.33 -3.76 25.49
CA LEU A 219 -4.65 -2.46 24.91
C LEU A 219 -6.02 -1.94 25.35
N LYS A 220 -7.04 -2.78 25.35
CA LYS A 220 -8.40 -2.43 25.82
C LYS A 220 -8.44 -2.04 27.31
N ARG A 221 -7.43 -2.41 28.10
CA ARG A 221 -7.29 -1.98 29.50
C ARG A 221 -6.59 -0.64 29.65
N THR A 222 -5.97 -0.13 28.58
CA THR A 222 -5.34 1.19 28.59
C THR A 222 -6.42 2.27 28.52
N PRO A 223 -6.34 3.36 29.32
CA PRO A 223 -7.28 4.46 29.22
C PRO A 223 -7.23 5.09 27.82
N MET A 224 -8.37 5.04 27.10
CA MET A 224 -8.55 5.60 25.77
C MET A 224 -9.81 6.48 25.76
N SER A 225 -9.93 7.36 24.75
CA SER A 225 -11.17 8.09 24.52
C SER A 225 -12.31 7.15 24.10
N GLY A 226 -13.57 7.57 24.28
CA GLY A 226 -14.72 6.80 23.80
C GLY A 226 -14.73 6.64 22.28
N GLU A 227 -14.25 7.65 21.55
CA GLU A 227 -14.11 7.64 20.09
C GLU A 227 -13.05 6.63 19.62
N ASP A 228 -11.89 6.59 20.29
CA ASP A 228 -10.83 5.61 19.99
C ASP A 228 -11.26 4.18 20.33
N THR A 229 -12.03 4.01 21.41
CA THR A 229 -12.57 2.69 21.78
C THR A 229 -13.51 2.18 20.70
N LYS A 230 -14.41 3.05 20.20
CA LYS A 230 -15.30 2.72 19.09
C LYS A 230 -14.53 2.41 17.81
N LEU A 231 -13.53 3.23 17.46
CA LEU A 231 -12.71 3.03 16.27
C LEU A 231 -11.93 1.70 16.33
N LEU A 232 -11.42 1.34 17.50
CA LEU A 232 -10.76 0.05 17.74
C LEU A 232 -11.73 -1.12 17.55
N ASP A 233 -12.95 -1.03 18.08
CA ASP A 233 -13.97 -2.07 17.94
C ASP A 233 -14.45 -2.21 16.49
N ASP A 234 -14.69 -1.09 15.79
CA ASP A 234 -15.08 -1.06 14.38
C ASP A 234 -13.97 -1.68 13.50
N TRP A 235 -12.71 -1.41 13.81
CA TRP A 235 -11.57 -2.04 13.13
C TRP A 235 -11.46 -3.54 13.39
N LEU A 236 -11.63 -3.98 14.63
CA LEU A 236 -11.63 -5.40 14.96
C LEU A 236 -12.75 -6.16 14.24
N ALA A 237 -13.92 -5.55 14.11
CA ALA A 237 -15.02 -6.08 13.33
C ALA A 237 -14.65 -6.19 11.85
N LEU A 238 -14.07 -5.12 11.26
CA LEU A 238 -13.62 -5.13 9.87
C LEU A 238 -12.56 -6.20 9.59
N VAL A 239 -11.56 -6.37 10.48
CA VAL A 239 -10.54 -7.41 10.32
C VAL A 239 -11.17 -8.79 10.35
N ARG A 240 -12.08 -9.05 11.29
CA ARG A 240 -12.81 -10.32 11.35
C ARG A 240 -13.69 -10.56 10.13
N ASP A 241 -14.34 -9.53 9.61
CA ASP A 241 -15.17 -9.63 8.41
C ASP A 241 -14.30 -9.92 7.18
N VAL A 242 -13.12 -9.31 7.07
CA VAL A 242 -12.14 -9.63 6.02
C VAL A 242 -11.63 -11.06 6.17
N GLU A 243 -11.26 -11.51 7.37
CA GLU A 243 -10.79 -12.87 7.62
C GLU A 243 -11.88 -13.92 7.36
N THR A 244 -13.12 -13.65 7.76
CA THR A 244 -14.27 -14.55 7.56
C THR A 244 -14.71 -14.56 6.10
N GLY A 245 -14.72 -13.39 5.44
CA GLY A 245 -14.96 -13.23 4.01
C GLY A 245 -13.88 -13.91 3.16
N MET A 246 -12.62 -13.88 3.60
CA MET A 246 -11.54 -14.65 3.00
C MET A 246 -11.73 -16.15 3.24
N SER A 247 -12.11 -16.57 4.44
CA SER A 247 -12.35 -17.99 4.76
C SER A 247 -13.51 -18.58 3.97
N SER A 248 -14.57 -17.80 3.73
CA SER A 248 -15.71 -18.20 2.90
C SER A 248 -15.40 -18.15 1.41
N ALA A 249 -14.61 -17.17 0.94
CA ALA A 249 -14.13 -17.10 -0.44
C ALA A 249 -13.08 -18.17 -0.78
N CYS A 250 -12.41 -18.75 0.22
CA CYS A 250 -11.44 -19.84 0.09
C CYS A 250 -12.06 -21.22 0.39
N SER A 251 -13.37 -21.39 0.16
CA SER A 251 -13.99 -22.71 0.25
C SER A 251 -13.61 -23.57 -0.98
N PRO A 252 -13.46 -24.91 -0.83
CA PRO A 252 -13.24 -25.80 -1.97
C PRO A 252 -14.28 -25.63 -3.08
N ASP A 253 -15.52 -25.30 -2.71
CA ASP A 253 -16.63 -25.07 -3.63
C ASP A 253 -16.48 -23.75 -4.40
N THR A 254 -15.94 -22.69 -3.77
CA THR A 254 -15.65 -21.40 -4.43
C THR A 254 -14.43 -21.50 -5.35
N VAL A 255 -13.40 -22.26 -4.96
CA VAL A 255 -12.22 -22.56 -5.80
C VAL A 255 -12.62 -23.38 -7.04
N ALA A 256 -13.53 -24.35 -6.87
CA ALA A 256 -14.10 -25.13 -7.97
C ALA A 256 -15.04 -24.29 -8.86
N ALA A 257 -15.84 -23.39 -8.29
CA ALA A 257 -16.75 -22.51 -9.03
C ALA A 257 -16.02 -21.40 -9.83
N LEU A 258 -14.80 -21.03 -9.43
CA LEU A 258 -13.95 -20.06 -10.12
C LEU A 258 -12.94 -20.70 -11.10
N ASP A 259 -12.99 -22.02 -11.30
CA ASP A 259 -12.07 -22.81 -12.15
C ASP A 259 -10.58 -22.58 -11.85
N LEU A 260 -10.24 -22.33 -10.58
CA LEU A 260 -8.86 -22.10 -10.15
C LEU A 260 -8.04 -23.41 -10.05
N ASN A 261 -8.68 -24.56 -10.24
CA ASN A 261 -8.02 -25.87 -10.35
C ASN A 261 -7.21 -26.04 -11.65
N GLY A 262 -7.36 -25.14 -12.62
CA GLY A 262 -6.63 -25.15 -13.89
C GLY A 262 -5.33 -24.35 -13.92
N VAL A 263 -4.95 -23.64 -12.84
CA VAL A 263 -3.79 -22.72 -12.85
C VAL A 263 -2.43 -23.42 -12.70
N ASP A 264 -2.41 -24.74 -12.49
CA ASP A 264 -1.20 -25.57 -12.47
C ASP A 264 -1.04 -26.39 -13.76
N ARG A 265 -0.80 -25.71 -14.89
CA ARG A 265 -0.02 -26.22 -16.04
C ARG A 265 0.65 -25.07 -16.77
N TYR A 266 1.70 -24.52 -16.18
CA TYR A 266 2.76 -23.88 -16.96
C TYR A 266 3.76 -24.97 -17.36
N ASP A 267 3.62 -25.47 -18.59
CA ASP A 267 4.76 -26.04 -19.30
C ASP A 267 5.80 -24.93 -19.55
N MET A 268 7.06 -25.34 -19.54
CA MET A 268 8.29 -24.53 -19.70
C MET A 268 8.26 -23.50 -20.84
#